data_AF-A0A444HRG9-F1
#
_entry.id   AF-A0A444HRG9-F1
#
_cell.length_a   1.000
_cell.length_b   1.000
_cell.length_c   1.000
_cell.angle_alpha   90.00
_cell.angle_beta   90.00
_cell.angle_gamma   90.00
#
_symmetry.space_group_name_H-M   'P 1'
#
loop_
_entity.id
_entity.type
_entity.pdbx_description
1 polymer ?
#
loop_
_entity_poly.entity_id
_entity_poly.type
_entity_poly.pdbx_seq_one_letter_code
_entity_poly.pdbx_strand_id
1 'polypeptide(L)'
;MTSSPSLNCRDVDVYLYDNHTLEARSRTNIGIDDALLDAAMTATGLATKKAIVDRALRSLVERHRRKNAIADLAGIGWEGDLGAIRRDRPDDKL
;
A
#
# COMPACT_ATOMS: atom_id res chain seq x y z
N MET A 1 -12.99 33.80 6.86
CA MET A 1 -13.70 33.19 5.72
C MET A 1 -12.73 32.32 4.93
N THR A 2 -12.45 31.12 5.41
CA THR A 2 -11.73 30.11 4.61
C THR A 2 -12.81 29.24 3.97
N SER A 3 -13.05 29.45 2.68
CA SER A 3 -13.92 28.60 1.89
C SER A 3 -13.27 27.22 1.83
N SER A 4 -13.83 26.25 2.56
CA SER A 4 -13.42 24.85 2.43
C SER A 4 -13.70 24.43 0.98
N PRO A 5 -12.73 23.84 0.26
CA PRO A 5 -13.00 23.33 -1.07
C PRO A 5 -14.06 22.24 -0.91
N SER A 6 -15.21 22.42 -1.55
CA SER A 6 -16.24 21.39 -1.63
C SER A 6 -15.62 20.18 -2.30
N LEU A 7 -15.25 19.18 -1.50
CA LEU A 7 -14.75 17.91 -1.99
C LEU A 7 -15.85 17.32 -2.88
N ASN A 8 -15.59 17.29 -4.18
CA ASN A 8 -16.40 16.57 -5.13
C ASN A 8 -16.17 15.08 -4.84
N CYS A 9 -16.95 14.54 -3.90
CA CYS A 9 -16.83 13.17 -3.45
C CYS A 9 -17.58 12.25 -4.41
N ARG A 10 -16.87 11.28 -4.97
CA ARG A 10 -17.50 10.13 -5.65
C ARG A 10 -17.66 9.00 -4.65
N ASP A 11 -18.90 8.54 -4.50
CA ASP A 11 -19.20 7.41 -3.63
C ASP A 11 -18.69 6.08 -4.21
N VAL A 12 -18.16 5.24 -3.32
CA VAL A 12 -17.87 3.83 -3.57
C VAL A 12 -18.62 3.00 -2.54
N ASP A 13 -19.31 1.97 -3.03
CA ASP A 13 -19.95 0.98 -2.18
C ASP A 13 -18.97 -0.12 -1.78
N VAL A 14 -18.81 -0.31 -0.48
CA VAL A 14 -18.02 -1.41 0.08
C VAL A 14 -18.94 -2.31 0.89
N TYR A 15 -18.84 -3.63 0.65
CA TYR A 15 -19.54 -4.64 1.42
C TYR A 15 -18.63 -5.11 2.56
N LEU A 16 -19.13 -5.04 3.79
CA LEU A 16 -18.48 -5.69 4.93
C LEU A 16 -19.01 -7.11 5.04
N TYR A 17 -18.11 -8.08 4.85
CA TYR A 17 -18.42 -9.50 5.03
C TYR A 17 -18.08 -9.91 6.45
N ASP A 18 -19.02 -10.58 7.12
CA ASP A 18 -18.70 -11.31 8.34
C ASP A 18 -18.09 -12.66 7.95
N ASN A 19 -16.83 -12.88 8.32
CA ASN A 19 -16.13 -14.11 7.97
C ASN A 19 -16.68 -15.36 8.69
N HIS A 20 -17.57 -15.18 9.68
CA HIS A 20 -18.16 -16.28 10.45
C HIS A 20 -19.54 -16.71 9.96
N THR A 21 -20.25 -15.90 9.18
CA THR A 21 -21.62 -16.22 8.71
C THR A 21 -21.81 -16.18 7.20
N LEU A 22 -20.80 -15.76 6.40
CA LEU A 22 -20.89 -15.59 4.93
C LEU A 22 -22.05 -14.68 4.45
N GLU A 23 -22.71 -13.97 5.36
CA GLU A 23 -23.73 -12.97 5.05
C GLU A 23 -23.11 -11.57 4.95
N ALA A 24 -23.58 -10.79 3.97
CA ALA A 24 -23.19 -9.38 3.83
C ALA A 24 -23.78 -8.58 5.00
N ARG A 25 -22.93 -8.20 5.96
CA ARG A 25 -23.34 -7.63 7.24
C ARG A 25 -23.82 -6.18 7.11
N SER A 26 -23.31 -5.42 6.15
CA SER A 26 -23.79 -4.06 5.83
C SER A 26 -23.15 -3.49 4.56
N ARG A 27 -23.91 -2.67 3.82
CA ARG A 27 -23.40 -1.78 2.77
C ARG A 27 -22.88 -0.51 3.43
N THR A 28 -21.63 -0.14 3.16
CA THR A 28 -21.04 1.11 3.62
C THR A 28 -20.71 1.99 2.43
N ASN A 29 -21.17 3.23 2.45
CA ASN A 29 -20.84 4.23 1.44
C ASN A 29 -19.66 5.06 1.95
N ILE A 30 -18.59 5.12 1.17
CA ILE A 30 -17.39 5.88 1.50
C ILE A 30 -17.18 6.92 0.40
N GLY A 31 -17.12 8.19 0.80
CA GLY A 31 -16.74 9.28 -0.10
C GLY A 31 -15.23 9.29 -0.31
N ILE A 32 -14.80 9.27 -1.57
CA ILE A 32 -13.39 9.38 -1.96
C ILE A 32 -13.22 10.65 -2.79
N ASP A 33 -12.14 11.38 -2.52
CA ASP A 33 -11.73 12.55 -3.30
C ASP A 33 -11.46 12.15 -4.76
N ASP A 34 -12.10 12.86 -5.71
CA ASP A 34 -11.99 12.61 -7.14
C ASP A 34 -10.58 12.78 -7.69
N ALA A 35 -9.85 13.80 -7.25
CA ALA A 35 -8.49 14.03 -7.70
C ALA A 35 -7.56 12.90 -7.25
N LEU A 36 -7.79 12.37 -6.04
CA LEU A 36 -7.07 11.19 -5.55
C LEU A 36 -7.40 9.95 -6.39
N LEU A 37 -8.67 9.76 -6.73
CA LEU A 37 -9.12 8.64 -7.55
C LEU A 37 -8.51 8.70 -8.96
N ASP A 38 -8.54 9.87 -9.60
CA ASP A 38 -7.99 10.09 -10.95
C ASP A 38 -6.46 9.89 -10.97
N ALA A 39 -5.76 10.37 -9.95
CA ALA A 39 -4.33 10.12 -9.78
C ALA A 39 -4.04 8.62 -9.63
N ALA A 40 -4.85 7.90 -8.84
CA ALA A 40 -4.72 6.46 -8.67
C ALA A 40 -5.04 5.69 -9.95
N MET A 41 -6.05 6.09 -10.72
CA MET A 41 -6.36 5.52 -12.04
C MET A 41 -5.17 5.66 -12.99
N THR A 42 -4.59 6.86 -13.05
CA THR A 42 -3.44 7.15 -13.91
C THR A 42 -2.21 6.34 -13.49
N ALA A 43 -1.94 6.24 -12.18
CA ALA A 43 -0.78 5.51 -11.66
C ALA A 43 -0.88 3.99 -11.80
N THR A 44 -2.10 3.45 -11.76
CA THR A 44 -2.34 1.99 -11.75
C THR A 44 -2.86 1.44 -13.08
N GLY A 45 -3.39 2.29 -13.96
CA GLY A 45 -4.07 1.89 -15.19
C GLY A 45 -5.44 1.21 -14.95
N LEU A 46 -5.96 1.23 -13.73
CA LEU A 46 -7.21 0.54 -13.38
C LEU A 46 -8.43 1.36 -13.77
N ALA A 47 -9.38 0.72 -14.45
CA ALA A 47 -10.56 1.38 -15.00
C ALA A 47 -11.70 1.58 -14.00
N THR A 48 -11.70 0.89 -12.85
CA THR A 48 -12.84 0.92 -11.91
C THR A 48 -12.43 1.34 -10.51
N LYS A 49 -13.30 2.13 -9.86
CA LYS A 49 -13.12 2.56 -8.46
C LYS A 49 -12.93 1.38 -7.52
N LYS A 50 -13.74 0.33 -7.68
CA LYS A 50 -13.64 -0.91 -6.89
C LYS A 50 -12.27 -1.56 -7.01
N ALA A 51 -11.73 -1.66 -8.24
CA ALA A 51 -10.41 -2.26 -8.46
C ALA A 51 -9.29 -1.43 -7.80
N ILE A 52 -9.40 -0.10 -7.83
CA ILE A 52 -8.45 0.80 -7.17
C ILE A 52 -8.48 0.60 -5.66
N VAL A 53 -9.68 0.57 -5.07
CA VAL A 53 -9.85 0.36 -3.62
C VAL A 53 -9.30 -1.01 -3.20
N ASP A 54 -9.62 -2.09 -3.92
CA ASP A 54 -9.06 -3.42 -3.65
C ASP A 54 -7.52 -3.43 -3.75
N ARG A 55 -6.96 -2.81 -4.81
CA ARG A 55 -5.51 -2.71 -5.01
C ARG A 55 -4.83 -1.92 -3.90
N ALA A 56 -5.44 -0.81 -3.46
CA ALA A 56 -4.91 0.04 -2.40
C ALA A 56 -4.87 -0.72 -1.06
N LEU A 57 -5.96 -1.42 -0.70
CA LEU A 57 -6.03 -2.21 0.53
C LEU A 57 -5.01 -3.34 0.55
N ARG A 58 -4.85 -4.08 -0.56
CA ARG A 58 -3.82 -5.14 -0.67
C ARG A 58 -2.42 -4.57 -0.50
N SER A 59 -2.13 -3.47 -1.20
CA SER A 59 -0.82 -2.81 -1.15
C SER A 59 -0.49 -2.30 0.25
N LEU A 60 -1.48 -1.79 0.98
CA LEU A 60 -1.33 -1.36 2.38
C LEU A 60 -0.93 -2.53 3.28
N VAL A 61 -1.64 -3.66 3.19
CA VAL A 61 -1.35 -4.86 3.99
C VAL A 61 0.03 -5.42 3.67
N GLU A 62 0.38 -5.54 2.39
CA GLU A 62 1.71 -6.01 1.96
C GLU A 62 2.84 -5.10 2.44
N ARG A 63 2.64 -3.77 2.37
CA ARG A 63 3.61 -2.80 2.89
C ARG A 63 3.78 -2.93 4.39
N HIS A 64 2.69 -3.11 5.14
CA HIS A 64 2.75 -3.29 6.59
C HIS A 64 3.48 -4.60 6.95
N ARG A 65 3.15 -5.71 6.29
CA ARG A 65 3.85 -7.00 6.48
C ARG A 65 5.36 -6.89 6.22
N ARG A 66 5.75 -6.26 5.11
CA ARG A 66 7.18 -6.04 4.79
C ARG A 66 7.87 -5.18 5.83
N LYS A 67 7.22 -4.10 6.29
CA LYS A 67 7.78 -3.22 7.33
C LYS A 67 8.00 -4.01 8.64
N ASN A 68 7.04 -4.84 9.04
CA ASN A 68 7.15 -5.65 10.25
C ASN A 68 8.26 -6.69 10.09
N ALA A 69 8.33 -7.39 8.96
CA ALA A 69 9.42 -8.33 8.70
C ALA A 69 10.80 -7.65 8.78
N ILE A 70 10.97 -6.44 8.23
CA ILE A 70 12.23 -5.69 8.36
C ILE A 70 12.50 -5.31 9.82
N ALA A 71 11.47 -4.94 10.59
CA ALA A 71 11.61 -4.64 12.00
C ALA A 71 11.99 -5.89 12.83
N ASP A 72 11.46 -7.07 12.48
CA ASP A 72 11.82 -8.35 13.11
C ASP A 72 13.25 -8.76 12.76
N LEU A 73 13.73 -8.38 11.58
CA LEU A 73 15.14 -8.52 11.19
C LEU A 73 16.05 -7.43 11.82
N ALA A 74 15.50 -6.43 12.52
CA ALA A 74 16.33 -5.44 13.19
C ALA A 74 16.86 -6.01 14.51
N GLY A 75 18.18 -6.09 14.65
CA GLY A 75 18.83 -6.59 15.87
C GLY A 75 19.26 -8.06 15.81
N ILE A 76 18.85 -8.82 14.79
CA ILE A 76 19.60 -10.02 14.40
C ILE A 76 20.93 -9.54 13.80
N GLY A 77 22.00 -9.66 14.58
CA GLY A 77 23.33 -9.22 14.18
C GLY A 77 23.71 -9.85 12.85
N TRP A 78 24.31 -9.06 11.95
CA TRP A 78 25.01 -9.62 10.81
C TRP A 78 26.42 -9.99 11.28
N GLU A 79 26.76 -11.27 11.17
CA GLU A 79 28.05 -11.80 11.60
C GLU A 79 28.96 -11.99 10.37
N GLY A 80 29.76 -10.98 10.09
CA GLY A 80 30.74 -11.00 9.01
C GLY A 80 31.70 -9.81 9.08
N ASP A 81 32.79 -9.85 8.33
CA ASP A 81 33.70 -8.71 8.16
C ASP A 81 33.38 -8.02 6.82
N LEU A 82 32.75 -6.83 6.88
CA LEU A 82 32.47 -6.01 5.70
C LEU A 82 33.75 -5.65 4.94
N GLY A 83 34.88 -5.55 5.63
CA GLY A 83 36.19 -5.28 5.05
C GLY A 83 36.70 -6.45 4.21
N ALA A 84 36.56 -7.69 4.69
CA ALA A 84 36.96 -8.89 3.95
C ALA A 84 36.17 -9.04 2.65
N ILE A 85 34.86 -8.83 2.68
CA ILE A 85 33.97 -8.96 1.50
C ILE A 85 34.30 -7.90 0.44
N ARG A 86 34.67 -6.68 0.86
CA ARG A 86 34.99 -5.59 -0.07
C ARG A 86 36.37 -5.72 -0.70
N ARG A 87 37.31 -6.38 -0.02
CA ARG A 87 38.67 -6.62 -0.52
C ARG A 87 38.77 -7.73 -1.57
N ASP A 88 37.73 -8.55 -1.72
CA ASP A 88 37.66 -9.64 -2.69
C ASP A 88 37.12 -9.18 -4.07
N ARG A 89 36.83 -7.88 -4.24
CA ARG A 89 36.62 -7.31 -5.56
C ARG A 89 37.99 -7.11 -6.19
N PRO A 90 38.37 -7.84 -7.25
CA PRO A 90 39.55 -7.46 -8.01
C PRO A 90 39.26 -6.05 -8.54
N ASP A 91 40.05 -5.08 -8.09
CA ASP A 91 40.12 -3.81 -8.79
C ASP A 91 40.56 -4.15 -10.20
N ASP A 92 39.61 -4.13 -11.14
CA ASP A 92 39.87 -4.22 -12.58
C ASP A 92 40.74 -3.03 -12.95
N LYS A 93 42.05 -3.22 -12.80
CA LYS A 93 43.07 -2.31 -13.32
C LYS A 93 43.17 -2.54 -14.82
N LEU A 94 42.38 -1.76 -15.56
CA LEU A 94 42.64 -1.43 -16.96
C LEU A 94 43.84 -0.46 -17.03
#